data_AF-A0A1B1A5W0-F1
#
_entry.id   AF-A0A1B1A5W0-F1
#
_cell.length_a   1.000
_cell.length_b   1.000
_cell.length_c   1.000
_cell.angle_alpha   90.00
_cell.angle_beta   90.00
_cell.angle_gamma   90.00
#
_symmetry.space_group_name_H-M   'P 1'
#
loop_
_entity.id
_entity.type
_entity.pdbx_description
1 polymer ?
#
loop_
_entity_poly.entity_id
_entity_poly.type
_entity_poly.pdbx_seq_one_letter_code
_entity_poly.pdbx_strand_id
1 'polypeptide(L)'
;MQYFDDILSWQQDQYDHDMRNHFDILSLHKNDRLKHYAMHFAKYAGRIARGEAEEKPVSRTITDAMLVCLSAANTLHQKLEYKPNQSNSSLLNRLTDASGRVNDAAEKLDHMEPFIEIARDGNQDIFNALLDYSRAQDLDIFDLLTSRRTELRGRQFFIR
;
A
#
# COMPACT_ATOMS: atom_id res chain seq x y z
N MET A 1 19.88 10.28 3.86
CA MET A 1 19.88 9.13 2.92
C MET A 1 18.79 9.37 1.90
N GLN A 2 19.13 9.31 0.62
CA GLN A 2 18.34 9.83 -0.49
C GLN A 2 17.38 8.75 -1.01
N TYR A 3 16.20 8.62 -0.40
CA TYR A 3 15.18 7.58 -0.66
C TYR A 3 14.65 7.51 -2.11
N PHE A 4 15.00 8.44 -3.00
CA PHE A 4 14.35 8.55 -4.31
C PHE A 4 14.62 7.35 -5.22
N ASP A 5 15.86 6.86 -5.25
CA ASP A 5 16.23 5.69 -6.07
C ASP A 5 15.73 4.39 -5.43
N ASP A 6 15.64 4.36 -4.10
CA ASP A 6 15.13 3.21 -3.34
C ASP A 6 13.62 3.02 -3.55
N ILE A 7 12.83 4.09 -3.58
CA ILE A 7 11.36 3.97 -3.75
C ILE A 7 11.00 3.43 -5.13
N LEU A 8 11.69 3.90 -6.18
CA LEU A 8 11.46 3.42 -7.53
C LEU A 8 11.81 1.93 -7.65
N SER A 9 12.94 1.50 -7.08
CA SER A 9 13.31 0.08 -7.08
C SER A 9 12.28 -0.76 -6.32
N TRP A 10 11.73 -0.27 -5.20
CA TRP A 10 10.66 -0.97 -4.50
C TRP A 10 9.39 -1.13 -5.34
N GLN A 11 9.01 -0.11 -6.13
CA GLN A 11 7.87 -0.20 -7.03
C GLN A 11 8.10 -1.23 -8.15
N GLN A 12 9.32 -1.26 -8.71
CA GLN A 12 9.71 -2.23 -9.75
C GLN A 12 9.74 -3.65 -9.20
N ASP A 13 10.35 -3.87 -8.03
CA ASP A 13 10.35 -5.17 -7.35
C ASP A 13 8.93 -5.66 -7.04
N GLN A 14 8.03 -4.74 -6.67
CA GLN A 14 6.64 -5.09 -6.44
C GLN A 14 5.93 -5.49 -7.73
N TYR A 15 6.19 -4.77 -8.82
CA TYR A 15 5.65 -5.12 -10.13
C TYR A 15 6.06 -6.53 -10.54
N ASP A 16 7.35 -6.86 -10.43
CA ASP A 16 7.87 -8.19 -10.76
C ASP A 16 7.31 -9.28 -9.84
N HIS A 17 7.19 -8.98 -8.55
CA HIS A 17 6.53 -9.87 -7.60
C HIS A 17 5.08 -10.15 -7.99
N ASP A 18 4.29 -9.11 -8.28
CA ASP A 18 2.87 -9.27 -8.59
C ASP A 18 2.66 -9.99 -9.92
N MET A 19 3.49 -9.72 -10.93
CA MET A 19 3.48 -10.43 -12.22
C MET A 19 3.66 -11.93 -12.05
N ARG A 20 4.52 -12.35 -11.12
CA ARG A 20 4.75 -13.76 -10.85
C ARG A 20 3.73 -14.35 -9.89
N ASN A 21 3.38 -13.65 -8.82
CA ASN A 21 2.74 -14.22 -7.64
C ASN A 21 1.30 -13.74 -7.39
N HIS A 22 0.81 -12.80 -8.17
CA HIS A 22 -0.53 -12.24 -8.06
C HIS A 22 -1.15 -12.04 -9.45
N PHE A 23 -0.85 -12.97 -10.37
CA PHE A 23 -1.38 -12.93 -11.73
C PHE A 23 -2.91 -12.98 -11.75
N ASP A 24 -3.52 -13.68 -10.79
CA ASP A 24 -4.98 -13.70 -10.58
C ASP A 24 -5.53 -12.28 -10.40
N ILE A 25 -4.87 -11.44 -9.58
CA ILE A 25 -5.26 -10.04 -9.38
C ILE A 25 -4.85 -9.16 -10.58
N LEU A 26 -3.66 -9.37 -11.16
CA LEU A 26 -3.20 -8.55 -12.28
C LEU A 26 -3.99 -8.77 -13.57
N SER A 27 -4.57 -9.96 -13.76
CA SER A 27 -5.43 -10.31 -14.87
C SER A 27 -6.81 -9.64 -14.81
N LEU A 28 -7.19 -9.08 -13.66
CA LEU A 28 -8.41 -8.29 -13.53
C LEU A 28 -8.30 -6.97 -14.31
N HIS A 29 -9.45 -6.43 -14.71
CA HIS A 29 -9.49 -5.10 -15.29
C HIS A 29 -8.96 -4.07 -14.29
N LYS A 30 -8.31 -3.01 -14.80
CA LYS A 30 -7.70 -1.95 -13.98
C LYS A 30 -8.63 -1.44 -12.87
N ASN A 31 -9.90 -1.26 -13.22
CA ASN A 31 -10.94 -0.77 -12.31
C ASN A 31 -11.15 -1.71 -11.12
N ASP A 32 -11.22 -3.01 -11.36
CA ASP A 32 -11.43 -4.01 -10.30
C ASP A 32 -10.21 -4.10 -9.38
N ARG A 33 -9.00 -3.93 -9.93
CA ARG A 33 -7.78 -3.86 -9.13
C ARG A 33 -7.79 -2.64 -8.20
N LEU A 34 -8.24 -1.48 -8.68
CA LEU A 34 -8.33 -0.28 -7.84
C LEU A 34 -9.31 -0.48 -6.68
N LYS A 35 -10.48 -1.07 -6.93
CA LYS A 35 -11.41 -1.45 -5.86
C LYS A 35 -10.80 -2.45 -4.89
N HIS A 36 -10.07 -3.44 -5.41
CA HIS A 36 -9.35 -4.42 -4.60
C HIS A 36 -8.36 -3.74 -3.64
N TYR A 37 -7.56 -2.80 -4.13
CA TYR A 37 -6.62 -2.06 -3.30
C TYR A 37 -7.34 -1.15 -2.28
N ALA A 38 -8.44 -0.50 -2.65
CA ALA A 38 -9.27 0.28 -1.73
C ALA A 38 -9.78 -0.54 -0.54
N MET A 39 -10.26 -1.77 -0.80
CA MET A 39 -10.66 -2.72 0.24
C MET A 39 -9.50 -3.13 1.14
N HIS A 40 -8.30 -3.32 0.57
CA HIS A 40 -7.10 -3.61 1.36
C HIS A 40 -6.75 -2.47 2.32
N PHE A 41 -6.81 -1.22 1.86
CA PHE A 41 -6.50 -0.06 2.71
C PHE A 41 -7.48 0.07 3.87
N ALA A 42 -8.79 -0.06 3.62
CA ALA A 42 -9.80 -0.08 4.69
C ALA A 42 -9.55 -1.22 5.71
N LYS A 43 -9.22 -2.43 5.23
CA LYS A 43 -8.84 -3.56 6.07
C LYS A 43 -7.63 -3.24 6.96
N TYR A 44 -6.60 -2.60 6.41
CA TYR A 44 -5.40 -2.26 7.19
C TYR A 44 -5.66 -1.14 8.20
N ALA A 45 -6.44 -0.12 7.86
CA ALA A 45 -6.89 0.89 8.83
C ALA A 45 -7.62 0.22 10.01
N GLY A 46 -8.53 -0.72 9.72
CA GLY A 46 -9.22 -1.51 10.74
C GLY A 46 -8.29 -2.37 11.61
N ARG A 47 -7.24 -2.97 11.04
CA ARG A 47 -6.22 -3.70 11.82
C ARG A 47 -5.46 -2.80 12.77
N ILE A 48 -5.03 -1.62 12.30
CA ILE A 48 -4.36 -0.63 13.15
C ILE A 48 -5.30 -0.14 14.27
N ALA A 49 -6.57 0.09 13.95
CA ALA A 49 -7.58 0.54 14.91
C ALA A 49 -7.82 -0.45 16.07
N ARG A 50 -7.68 -1.76 15.81
CA ARG A 50 -7.86 -2.80 16.84
C ARG A 50 -6.75 -2.81 17.90
N GLY A 51 -5.59 -2.20 17.64
CA GLY A 51 -4.48 -2.16 18.58
C GLY A 51 -4.10 -3.56 19.07
N GLU A 52 -4.09 -3.76 20.38
CA GLU A 52 -3.72 -5.03 21.03
C GLU A 52 -4.67 -6.20 20.73
N ALA A 53 -5.88 -5.93 20.24
CA ALA A 53 -6.83 -6.98 19.85
C ALA A 53 -6.55 -7.58 18.47
N GLU A 54 -5.61 -7.02 17.69
CA GLU A 54 -5.20 -7.58 16.40
C GLU A 54 -4.07 -8.61 16.58
N GLU A 55 -4.27 -9.82 16.07
CA GLU A 55 -3.27 -10.90 16.14
C GLU A 55 -1.98 -10.55 15.38
N LYS A 56 -2.09 -9.77 14.31
CA LYS A 56 -0.96 -9.38 13.48
C LYS A 56 -0.25 -8.17 14.08
N PRO A 57 1.08 -8.22 14.24
CA PRO A 57 1.82 -7.07 14.73
C PRO A 57 1.69 -5.88 13.78
N VAL A 58 1.79 -4.68 14.32
CA VAL A 58 1.70 -3.43 13.54
C VAL A 58 2.73 -3.41 12.41
N SER A 59 3.97 -3.84 12.69
CA SER A 59 5.03 -3.97 11.68
C SER A 59 4.59 -4.79 10.47
N ARG A 60 3.90 -5.92 10.71
CA ARG A 60 3.38 -6.75 9.62
C ARG A 60 2.28 -6.06 8.83
N THR A 61 1.37 -5.38 9.52
CA THR A 61 0.27 -4.65 8.87
C THR A 61 0.80 -3.50 8.02
N ILE A 62 1.79 -2.74 8.49
CA ILE A 62 2.38 -1.66 7.70
C ILE A 62 3.15 -2.20 6.48
N THR A 63 3.85 -3.33 6.61
CA THR A 63 4.55 -3.95 5.47
C THR A 63 3.56 -4.43 4.42
N ASP A 64 2.50 -5.13 4.84
CA ASP A 64 1.42 -5.59 3.94
C ASP A 64 0.72 -4.39 3.26
N ALA A 65 0.53 -3.27 3.97
CA ALA A 65 -0.04 -2.04 3.42
C ALA A 65 0.89 -1.35 2.43
N MET A 66 2.19 -1.32 2.71
CA MET A 66 3.21 -0.75 1.83
C MET A 66 3.30 -1.51 0.51
N LEU A 67 3.31 -2.85 0.54
CA LEU A 67 3.30 -3.66 -0.68
C LEU A 67 2.07 -3.35 -1.56
N VAL A 68 0.89 -3.24 -0.95
CA VAL A 68 -0.35 -2.87 -1.68
C VAL A 68 -0.27 -1.45 -2.23
N CYS A 69 0.33 -0.51 -1.49
CA CYS A 69 0.54 0.86 -1.97
C CYS A 69 1.42 0.91 -3.24
N LEU A 70 2.48 0.10 -3.27
CA LEU A 70 3.34 -0.06 -4.45
C LEU A 70 2.55 -0.66 -5.63
N SER A 71 1.75 -1.72 -5.41
CA SER A 71 0.87 -2.33 -6.43
C SER A 71 -0.18 -1.35 -6.97
N ALA A 72 -0.79 -0.56 -6.08
CA ALA A 72 -1.76 0.47 -6.41
C ALA A 72 -1.12 1.59 -7.24
N ALA A 73 0.08 2.04 -6.86
CA ALA A 73 0.84 3.04 -7.62
C ALA A 73 1.15 2.57 -9.04
N ASN A 74 1.59 1.31 -9.20
CA ASN A 74 1.82 0.71 -10.51
C ASN A 74 0.54 0.67 -11.37
N THR A 75 -0.61 0.39 -10.76
CA THR A 75 -1.92 0.42 -11.43
C THR A 75 -2.38 1.83 -11.82
N LEU A 76 -2.06 2.83 -11.01
CA LEU A 76 -2.38 4.25 -11.24
C LEU A 76 -1.37 4.95 -12.18
N HIS A 77 -0.32 4.25 -12.61
CA HIS A 77 0.85 4.82 -13.28
C HIS A 77 1.41 6.02 -12.50
N GLN A 78 1.51 5.84 -11.18
CA GLN A 78 1.97 6.85 -10.23
C GLN A 78 3.40 6.52 -9.81
N LYS A 79 4.29 7.50 -9.93
CA LYS A 79 5.60 7.45 -9.29
C LYS A 79 5.45 7.96 -7.86
N LEU A 80 5.73 7.10 -6.88
CA LEU A 80 5.65 7.48 -5.48
C LEU A 80 6.88 8.30 -5.09
N GLU A 81 6.66 9.25 -4.19
CA GLU A 81 7.72 10.07 -3.60
C GLU A 81 7.53 10.10 -2.09
N TYR A 82 8.61 10.12 -1.32
CA TYR A 82 8.50 10.32 0.12
C TYR A 82 8.46 11.81 0.45
N LYS A 83 7.34 12.26 1.00
CA LYS A 83 7.14 13.62 1.51
C LYS A 83 6.82 13.54 3.00
N PRO A 84 7.80 13.78 3.89
CA PRO A 84 7.58 13.68 5.33
C PRO A 84 6.47 14.63 5.75
N ASN A 85 5.50 14.13 6.51
CA ASN A 85 4.43 14.95 7.04
C ASN A 85 4.74 15.32 8.49
N GLN A 86 4.84 16.62 8.78
CA GLN A 86 5.11 17.16 10.12
C GLN A 86 3.86 17.23 11.00
N SER A 87 2.71 16.71 10.53
CA SER A 87 1.47 16.68 11.31
C SER A 87 1.60 15.80 12.54
N ASN A 88 1.04 16.27 13.67
CA ASN A 88 0.90 15.51 14.91
C ASN A 88 -0.21 14.43 14.84
N SER A 89 -0.78 14.18 13.66
CA SER A 89 -1.84 13.18 13.49
C SER A 89 -1.28 11.77 13.62
N SER A 90 -1.98 10.91 14.36
CA SER A 90 -1.60 9.50 14.52
C SER A 90 -1.59 8.76 13.19
N LEU A 91 -0.82 7.67 13.10
CA LEU A 91 -0.85 6.75 11.96
C LEU A 91 -2.29 6.34 11.63
N LEU A 92 -3.10 6.01 12.65
CA LEU A 92 -4.47 5.59 12.47
C LEU A 92 -5.32 6.65 11.76
N ASN A 93 -5.25 7.90 12.20
CA ASN A 93 -6.05 8.97 11.60
C ASN A 93 -5.66 9.21 10.14
N ARG A 94 -4.34 9.27 9.87
CA ARG A 94 -3.81 9.49 8.52
C ARG A 94 -4.14 8.34 7.59
N LEU A 95 -3.97 7.11 8.05
CA LEU A 95 -4.28 5.91 7.27
C LEU A 95 -5.79 5.81 7.01
N THR A 96 -6.63 6.12 8.00
CA THR A 96 -8.09 6.05 7.87
C THR A 96 -8.61 7.09 6.88
N ASP A 97 -8.17 8.35 6.99
CA ASP A 97 -8.54 9.42 6.04
C ASP A 97 -8.14 9.05 4.61
N ALA A 98 -6.87 8.71 4.41
CA ALA A 98 -6.36 8.42 3.08
C ALA A 98 -7.00 7.15 2.49
N SER A 99 -7.26 6.13 3.32
CA SER A 99 -8.03 4.94 2.90
C SER A 99 -9.46 5.30 2.52
N GLY A 100 -10.10 6.22 3.24
CA GLY A 100 -11.43 6.74 2.93
C GLY A 100 -11.47 7.42 1.57
N ARG A 101 -10.48 8.27 1.26
CA ARG A 101 -10.34 8.89 -0.07
C ARG A 101 -10.12 7.88 -1.19
N VAL A 102 -9.32 6.83 -0.97
CA VAL A 102 -9.17 5.77 -1.99
C VAL A 102 -10.48 4.98 -2.18
N ASN A 103 -11.28 4.79 -1.13
CA ASN A 103 -12.61 4.19 -1.25
C ASN A 103 -13.62 5.11 -1.95
N ASP A 104 -13.59 6.42 -1.68
CA ASP A 104 -14.37 7.42 -2.43
C ASP A 104 -14.01 7.38 -3.92
N ALA A 105 -12.72 7.35 -4.25
CA ALA A 105 -12.30 7.19 -5.64
C ALA A 105 -12.77 5.87 -6.28
N ALA A 106 -12.87 4.79 -5.51
CA ALA A 106 -13.39 3.51 -5.98
C ALA A 106 -14.92 3.52 -6.19
N GLU A 107 -15.67 4.32 -5.41
CA GLU A 107 -17.10 4.55 -5.59
C GLU A 107 -17.36 5.45 -6.82
N LYS A 108 -16.59 6.53 -6.96
CA LYS A 108 -16.65 7.44 -8.11
C LYS A 108 -16.42 6.75 -9.45
N LEU A 109 -15.56 5.74 -9.45
CA LEU A 109 -15.34 4.86 -10.59
C LEU A 109 -16.64 4.23 -11.10
N ASP A 110 -17.49 3.76 -10.18
CA ASP A 110 -18.77 3.12 -10.51
C ASP A 110 -19.82 4.11 -10.99
N HIS A 111 -19.69 5.36 -10.57
CA HIS A 111 -20.54 6.46 -10.99
C HIS A 111 -20.01 7.20 -12.23
N MET A 112 -18.90 6.71 -12.83
CA MET A 112 -18.23 7.35 -13.97
C MET A 112 -17.80 8.81 -13.70
N GLU A 113 -17.49 9.12 -12.45
CA GLU A 113 -17.01 10.43 -12.02
C GLU A 113 -15.47 10.51 -12.06
N PRO A 114 -14.88 11.72 -12.10
CA PRO A 114 -13.43 11.87 -11.97
C PRO A 114 -12.91 11.34 -10.62
N PHE A 115 -11.97 10.38 -10.67
CA PHE A 115 -11.48 9.69 -9.47
C PHE A 115 -9.94 9.62 -9.36
N ILE A 116 -9.22 9.82 -10.47
CA ILE A 116 -7.78 9.51 -10.57
C ILE A 116 -6.94 10.32 -9.57
N GLU A 117 -7.20 11.61 -9.43
CA GLU A 117 -6.44 12.47 -8.52
C GLU A 117 -6.67 12.09 -7.06
N ILE A 118 -7.93 11.85 -6.66
CA ILE A 118 -8.28 11.42 -5.30
C ILE A 118 -7.62 10.07 -4.98
N ALA A 119 -7.60 9.13 -5.93
CA ALA A 119 -6.93 7.84 -5.76
C ALA A 119 -5.42 8.00 -5.59
N ARG A 120 -4.78 8.85 -6.40
CA ARG A 120 -3.33 9.10 -6.34
C ARG A 120 -2.92 9.78 -5.06
N ASP A 121 -3.66 10.82 -4.66
CA ASP A 121 -3.40 11.55 -3.43
C ASP A 121 -3.60 10.67 -2.20
N GLY A 122 -4.69 9.89 -2.18
CA GLY A 122 -4.94 8.91 -1.12
C GLY A 122 -3.82 7.87 -1.03
N ASN A 123 -3.43 7.28 -2.15
CA ASN A 123 -2.33 6.30 -2.17
C ASN A 123 -0.99 6.91 -1.73
N GLN A 124 -0.69 8.15 -2.15
CA GLN A 124 0.51 8.88 -1.76
C GLN A 124 0.54 9.20 -0.26
N ASP A 125 -0.59 9.57 0.32
CA ASP A 125 -0.69 9.88 1.75
C ASP A 125 -0.61 8.64 2.62
N ILE A 126 -1.15 7.50 2.15
CA ILE A 126 -0.93 6.20 2.77
C ILE A 126 0.57 5.89 2.78
N PHE A 127 1.25 6.01 1.64
CA PHE A 127 2.69 5.77 1.53
C PHE A 127 3.49 6.60 2.53
N ASN A 128 3.22 7.91 2.57
CA ASN A 128 3.90 8.84 3.49
C ASN A 128 3.62 8.51 4.95
N ALA A 129 2.37 8.18 5.30
CA ALA A 129 2.02 7.81 6.68
C ALA A 129 2.73 6.54 7.15
N LEU A 130 2.84 5.54 6.27
CA LEU A 130 3.55 4.30 6.57
C LEU A 130 5.05 4.54 6.73
N LEU A 131 5.67 5.35 5.88
CA LEU A 131 7.09 5.69 6.00
C LEU A 131 7.41 6.56 7.23
N ASP A 132 6.58 7.56 7.52
CA ASP A 132 6.73 8.40 8.72
C ASP A 132 6.67 7.52 9.98
N TYR A 133 5.70 6.61 10.06
CA TYR A 133 5.59 5.67 11.17
C TYR A 133 6.81 4.76 11.27
N SER A 134 7.24 4.20 10.14
CA SER A 134 8.39 3.28 10.11
C SER A 134 9.66 3.95 10.60
N ARG A 135 9.88 5.21 10.22
CA ARG A 135 11.02 6.01 10.71
C ARG A 135 10.90 6.33 12.19
N ALA A 136 9.71 6.68 12.66
CA ALA A 136 9.48 6.96 14.08
C ALA A 136 9.66 5.73 14.97
N GLN A 137 9.55 4.53 14.41
CA GLN A 137 9.73 3.25 15.10
C GLN A 137 11.05 2.54 14.75
N ASP A 138 11.96 3.21 14.03
CA ASP A 138 13.25 2.68 13.58
C ASP A 138 13.15 1.31 12.86
N LEU A 139 12.14 1.17 12.01
CA LEU A 139 11.91 -0.05 11.24
C LEU A 139 12.67 -0.04 9.92
N ASP A 140 13.43 -1.09 9.66
CA ASP A 140 14.06 -1.32 8.36
C ASP A 140 13.01 -1.78 7.33
N ILE A 141 12.50 -0.82 6.55
CA ILE A 141 11.48 -1.09 5.55
C ILE A 141 12.02 -1.93 4.39
N PHE A 142 13.29 -1.77 4.03
CA PHE A 142 13.86 -2.55 2.94
C PHE A 142 13.86 -4.04 3.30
N ASP A 143 14.34 -4.37 4.50
CA ASP A 143 14.38 -5.74 5.00
C ASP A 143 12.98 -6.32 5.20
N LEU A 144 12.04 -5.52 5.72
CA LEU A 144 10.65 -5.93 5.90
C LEU A 144 9.97 -6.27 4.57
N LEU A 145 10.11 -5.41 3.54
CA LEU A 145 9.53 -5.64 2.22
C LEU A 145 10.16 -6.87 1.55
N THR A 146 11.48 -6.99 1.61
CA THR A 146 12.23 -8.11 1.02
C THR A 146 11.85 -9.45 1.65
N SER A 147 11.85 -9.49 2.98
CA SER A 147 11.45 -10.68 3.75
C SER A 147 10.00 -11.05 3.46
N ARG A 148 9.11 -10.05 3.38
CA ARG A 148 7.69 -10.28 3.13
C ARG A 148 7.43 -10.84 1.74
N ARG A 149 8.04 -10.30 0.69
CA ARG A 149 7.94 -10.82 -0.68
C ARG A 149 8.45 -12.26 -0.76
N THR A 150 9.53 -12.57 -0.06
CA THR A 150 10.09 -13.93 0.01
C THR A 150 9.09 -14.91 0.63
N GLU A 151 8.44 -14.53 1.74
CA GLU A 151 7.38 -15.35 2.33
C GLU A 151 6.19 -15.53 1.39
N LEU A 152 5.76 -14.46 0.69
CA LEU A 152 4.63 -14.53 -0.23
C LEU A 152 4.91 -15.41 -1.46
N ARG A 153 6.15 -15.41 -1.97
CA ARG A 153 6.60 -16.34 -3.03
C ARG A 153 6.35 -17.80 -2.66
N GLY A 154 6.58 -18.18 -1.40
CA GLY A 154 6.36 -19.56 -0.93
C GLY A 154 4.90 -20.02 -0.97
N ARG A 155 3.92 -19.11 -1.04
CA ARG A 155 2.49 -19.47 -1.03
C ARG A 155 2.00 -19.96 -2.39
N GLN A 156 2.62 -19.52 -3.48
CA GLN A 156 2.30 -19.98 -4.83
C GLN A 156 3.15 -21.19 -5.22
N PHE A 157 3.02 -22.26 -4.44
CA PHE A 157 3.80 -23.51 -4.57
C PHE A 157 3.71 -24.17 -5.97
N PHE A 158 2.70 -23.80 -6.77
CA PHE A 158 2.47 -24.31 -8.11
C PHE A 158 3.24 -23.53 -9.20
N ILE A 159 3.86 -22.41 -8.85
CA ILE A 159 4.72 -21.64 -9.75
C ILE A 159 6.18 -22.06 -9.53
N ARG A 160 6.83 -22.48 -10.61
CA ARG A 160 8.23 -22.92 -10.61
C ARG A 160 9.19 -21.74 -10.46
#